data_AF-A0A3M1GTV8-F1
#
_entry.id   AF-A0A3M1GTV8-F1
#
_cell.length_a   1.000
_cell.length_b   1.000
_cell.length_c   1.000
_cell.angle_alpha   90.00
_cell.angle_beta   90.00
_cell.angle_gamma   90.00
#
_symmetry.space_group_name_H-M   'P 1'
#
loop_
_entity.id
_entity.type
_entity.pdbx_description
1 polymer ?
#
loop_
_entity_poly.entity_id
_entity_poly.type
_entity_poly.pdbx_seq_one_letter_code
_entity_poly.pdbx_strand_id
1 'polypeptide(L)' 'MASQRFTGVITALVTPMRDGKVAFDELRSLVRKQIDAGVDALVPVGTTG' A
#
# COMPACT_ATOMS: atom_id res chain seq x y z
N MET A 1 -2.76 24.94 13.67
CA MET A 1 -2.63 23.50 13.42
C MET A 1 -1.18 23.23 13.04
N ALA A 2 -0.44 22.47 13.84
CA ALA A 2 0.92 22.07 13.44
C ALA A 2 0.80 21.15 12.21
N SER A 3 1.48 21.49 11.12
CA SER A 3 1.55 20.63 9.94
C SER A 3 2.49 19.47 10.25
N GLN A 4 1.93 18.35 10.67
CA GLN A 4 2.67 17.09 10.71
C GLN A 4 2.76 16.58 9.26
N ARG A 5 3.91 16.81 8.61
CA ARG A 5 4.17 16.30 7.27
C ARG A 5 4.58 14.85 7.37
N PHE A 6 3.91 13.98 6.63
CA PHE A 6 4.40 12.64 6.36
C PHE A 6 5.56 12.71 5.36
N THR A 7 6.68 12.08 5.68
CA THR A 7 7.89 12.06 4.86
C THR A 7 8.51 10.67 4.89
N GLY A 8 9.20 10.28 3.82
CA GLY A 8 9.84 8.99 3.71
C GLY A 8 9.51 8.30 2.38
N VAL A 9 9.78 7.00 2.30
CA VAL A 9 9.38 6.13 1.21
C VAL A 9 7.91 5.75 1.40
N ILE A 10 7.05 6.26 0.51
CA ILE A 10 5.61 6.06 0.59
C ILE A 10 5.15 5.34 -0.67
N THR A 11 4.71 4.09 -0.55
CA THR A 11 4.36 3.26 -1.72
C THR A 11 2.88 3.39 -2.07
N ALA A 12 2.58 3.79 -3.31
CA ALA A 12 1.25 3.62 -3.91
C ALA A 12 1.03 2.14 -4.23
N LEU A 13 0.07 1.52 -3.56
CA LEU A 13 -0.18 0.09 -3.69
C LEU A 13 -1.02 -0.21 -4.93
N VAL A 14 -0.62 -1.25 -5.68
CA VAL A 14 -1.50 -1.92 -6.64
C VAL A 14 -2.60 -2.67 -5.89
N THR A 15 -3.79 -2.84 -6.49
CA THR A 15 -4.84 -3.72 -5.96
C THR A 15 -4.78 -5.06 -6.69
N PRO A 16 -4.28 -6.14 -6.06
CA PRO A 16 -4.32 -7.46 -6.68
C PRO A 16 -5.76 -7.90 -6.91
N MET A 17 -6.05 -8.33 -8.13
CA MET A 17 -7.36 -8.80 -8.54
C MET A 17 -7.27 -10.26 -8.98
N ARG A 18 -8.26 -11.07 -8.57
CA ARG A 18 -8.45 -12.44 -9.01
C ARG A 18 -9.93 -12.68 -9.27
N ASP A 19 -10.24 -13.17 -10.47
CA ASP A 19 -11.61 -13.46 -10.93
C ASP A 19 -12.57 -12.25 -10.77
N GLY A 20 -12.09 -11.06 -11.14
CA GLY A 20 -12.86 -9.82 -11.09
C GLY A 20 -13.12 -9.29 -9.66
N LYS A 21 -12.51 -9.88 -8.64
CA LYS A 21 -12.62 -9.46 -7.23
C LYS A 21 -11.25 -9.15 -6.65
N VAL A 22 -11.22 -8.36 -5.58
CA VAL A 22 -9.99 -8.08 -4.84
C VAL A 22 -9.46 -9.38 -4.22
N ALA A 23 -8.21 -9.71 -4.53
CA ALA A 23 -7.51 -10.85 -3.95
C ALA A 23 -6.91 -10.46 -2.60
N PHE A 24 -7.72 -10.50 -1.53
CA PHE A 24 -7.32 -9.99 -0.21
C PHE A 24 -6.10 -10.69 0.42
N ASP A 25 -5.90 -11.99 0.16
CA ASP A 25 -4.73 -12.72 0.67
C ASP A 25 -3.43 -12.24 0.01
N GLU A 26 -3.48 -11.97 -1.30
CA GLU A 26 -2.36 -11.40 -2.04
C GLU A 26 -2.10 -9.96 -1.62
N LEU A 27 -3.15 -9.15 -1.48
CA LEU A 27 -3.04 -7.77 -0.99
C LEU A 27 -2.40 -7.75 0.41
N ARG A 28 -2.80 -8.67 1.30
CA ARG A 28 -2.18 -8.82 2.63
C ARG A 28 -0.71 -9.21 2.54
N SER A 29 -0.34 -10.12 1.65
CA SER A 29 1.06 -10.49 1.44
C SER A 29 1.87 -9.32 0.88
N LEU A 30 1.32 -8.58 -0.07
CA LEU A 30 1.94 -7.39 -0.65
C LEU A 30 2.20 -6.32 0.42
N VAL A 31 1.20 -6.01 1.25
CA VAL A 31 1.33 -5.06 2.37
C VAL A 31 2.44 -5.50 3.32
N ARG A 32 2.47 -6.78 3.72
CA ARG A 32 3.53 -7.31 4.59
C ARG A 32 4.91 -7.13 3.97
N LYS A 33 5.07 -7.47 2.69
CA LYS A 33 6.35 -7.28 1.97
C LYS A 33 6.82 -5.83 1.97
N GLN A 34 5.92 -4.86 1.84
CA GLN A 34 6.27 -3.44 1.90
C GLN A 34 6.73 -3.04 3.31
N ILE A 35 6.00 -3.49 4.34
CA ILE A 35 6.37 -3.23 5.75
C ILE A 35 7.72 -3.87 6.08
N ASP A 36 7.93 -5.13 5.69
CA ASP A 36 9.19 -5.85 5.91
C ASP A 36 10.37 -5.21 5.16
N ALA A 37 10.11 -4.54 4.04
CA ALA A 37 11.08 -3.75 3.30
C ALA A 37 11.39 -2.37 3.93
N GLY A 38 10.67 -1.99 4.99
CA GLY A 38 10.90 -0.77 5.75
C GLY A 38 10.37 0.51 5.09
N VAL A 39 9.29 0.43 4.30
CA VAL A 39 8.64 1.64 3.80
C VAL A 39 7.96 2.42 4.93
N ASP A 40 7.99 3.74 4.84
CA ASP A 40 7.46 4.62 5.89
C ASP A 40 5.93 4.71 5.87
N ALA A 41 5.30 4.58 4.69
CA ALA A 41 3.85 4.56 4.56
C ALA A 41 3.35 3.86 3.29
N LEU A 42 2.04 3.60 3.26
CA LEU A 42 1.32 2.99 2.15
C LEU A 42 0.16 3.89 1.74
N VAL A 43 -0.09 3.98 0.42
CA VAL A 43 -1.23 4.70 -0.16
C VAL A 43 -2.14 3.70 -0.88
N PRO A 44 -3.27 3.30 -0.27
CA PRO A 44 -4.25 2.42 -0.91
C PRO A 44 -5.23 3.23 -1.77
N VAL A 45 -5.84 2.57 -2.78
CA VAL A 45 -6.90 3.14 -3.63
C VAL A 45 -6.49 4.47 -4.31
N GLY A 46 -5.21 4.58 -4.65
CA GLY A 46 -4.71 5.62 -5.54
C GLY A 46 -4.87 5.23 -7.00
N THR A 47 -4.39 6.03 -7.94
CA THR A 47 -4.44 5.72 -9.39
C THR A 47 -3.66 4.47 -9.78
N THR A 48 -2.68 4.07 -8.96
CA THR A 48 -1.90 2.84 -9.16
C THR A 48 -2.67 1.57 -8.79
N GLY A 49 -3.63 1.69 -7.86
CA GLY A 49 -4.41 0.58 -7.33
C GLY A 49 -5.70 0.36 -8.09
#